data_AF-A0A914ND66-F1
#
_entry.id   AF-A0A914ND66-F1
#
_cell.length_a   1.000
_cell.length_b   1.000
_cell.length_c   1.000
_cell.angle_alpha   90.00
_cell.angle_beta   90.00
_cell.angle_gamma   90.00
#
_symmetry.space_group_name_H-M   'P 1'
#
loop_
_entity.id
_entity.type
_entity.pdbx_description
1 polymer ?
#
loop_
_entity_poly.entity_id
_entity_poly.type
_entity_poly.pdbx_seq_one_letter_code
_entity_poly.pdbx_strand_id
1 'polypeptide(L)'
;MSKIFPKNLLKIFTNIIFYFIFSISSGKECADKNFPGRPSDCPMLKYLCERPLYKDIMSRECPRTCDLCDLFKINLCSDNISPNGISECPKFKERCNDKIWGDFMKKECRVTCGTCKQFIYDLKNRLRKQIKNED
;
A
#
# COMPACT_ATOMS: atom_id res chain seq x y z
N MET A 1 -45.06 38.63 -9.16
CA MET A 1 -43.79 39.27 -9.53
C MET A 1 -42.63 38.46 -8.94
N SER A 2 -41.86 37.89 -9.85
CA SER A 2 -40.69 37.03 -9.72
C SER A 2 -39.63 37.55 -8.76
N LYS A 3 -39.30 36.78 -7.72
CA LYS A 3 -38.04 36.96 -6.99
C LYS A 3 -36.95 36.15 -7.70
N ILE A 4 -36.03 36.92 -8.25
CA ILE A 4 -34.85 36.53 -9.01
C ILE A 4 -33.98 35.60 -8.16
N PHE A 5 -33.76 34.37 -8.64
CA PHE A 5 -32.75 33.45 -8.10
C PHE A 5 -31.36 33.89 -8.62
N PRO A 6 -30.41 34.28 -7.77
CA PRO A 6 -29.04 34.55 -8.22
C PRO A 6 -28.33 33.22 -8.55
N LYS A 7 -27.95 33.07 -9.83
CA LYS A 7 -27.33 31.89 -10.47
C LYS A 7 -25.88 31.60 -10.05
N ASN A 8 -25.47 31.92 -8.82
CA ASN A 8 -24.07 31.84 -8.38
C ASN A 8 -23.81 30.98 -7.15
N LEU A 9 -24.80 30.24 -6.64
CA LEU A 9 -24.57 29.26 -5.56
C LEU A 9 -24.24 27.86 -6.09
N LEU A 10 -24.65 27.50 -7.31
CA LEU A 10 -24.49 26.14 -7.85
C LEU A 10 -23.06 25.80 -8.33
N LYS A 11 -22.22 26.80 -8.67
CA LYS A 11 -20.84 26.59 -9.15
C LYS A 11 -19.81 26.34 -8.03
N ILE A 12 -20.13 26.75 -6.81
CA ILE A 12 -19.26 26.57 -5.65
C ILE A 12 -19.38 25.13 -5.14
N PHE A 13 -20.61 24.59 -5.06
CA PHE A 13 -20.86 23.22 -4.62
C PHE A 13 -20.23 22.18 -5.57
N THR A 14 -20.19 22.44 -6.89
CA THR A 14 -19.51 21.53 -7.83
C THR A 14 -17.99 21.56 -7.66
N ASN A 15 -17.37 22.71 -7.36
CA ASN A 15 -15.91 22.80 -7.16
C ASN A 15 -15.47 22.17 -5.83
N ILE A 16 -16.22 22.38 -4.75
CA ILE A 16 -15.88 21.82 -3.42
C ILE A 16 -16.10 20.31 -3.39
N ILE A 17 -17.19 19.81 -3.97
CA ILE A 17 -17.42 18.36 -4.09
C ILE A 17 -16.38 17.72 -5.02
N PHE A 18 -15.95 18.39 -6.10
CA PHE A 18 -14.86 17.90 -6.96
C PHE A 18 -13.52 17.87 -6.22
N TYR A 19 -13.20 18.87 -5.40
CA TYR A 19 -12.00 18.89 -4.54
C TYR A 19 -12.02 17.81 -3.44
N PHE A 20 -13.19 17.58 -2.83
CA PHE A 20 -13.34 16.55 -1.79
C PHE A 20 -13.34 15.14 -2.37
N ILE A 21 -13.92 14.90 -3.55
CA ILE A 21 -13.87 13.59 -4.24
C ILE A 21 -12.46 13.31 -4.77
N PHE A 22 -11.73 14.31 -5.28
CA PHE A 22 -10.36 14.13 -5.79
C PHE A 22 -9.33 13.83 -4.69
N SER A 23 -9.59 14.26 -3.45
CA SER A 23 -8.68 14.03 -2.31
C SER A 23 -8.79 12.63 -1.70
N ILE A 24 -9.77 11.81 -2.10
CA ILE A 24 -9.96 10.44 -1.61
C ILE A 24 -9.36 9.46 -2.62
N SER A 25 -8.05 9.57 -2.87
CA SER A 25 -7.25 8.48 -3.41
C SER A 25 -5.92 8.43 -2.68
N SER A 26 -5.97 8.09 -1.39
CA SER A 26 -4.80 7.61 -0.65
C SER A 26 -4.52 6.14 -1.03
N GLY A 27 -4.35 5.89 -2.32
CA GLY A 27 -3.55 4.78 -2.79
C GLY A 27 -2.13 5.32 -2.93
N LYS A 28 -1.13 4.64 -2.34
CA LYS A 28 0.26 4.95 -2.66
C LYS A 28 0.41 4.78 -4.17
N GLU A 29 0.42 5.88 -4.91
CA GLU A 29 0.52 5.83 -6.36
C GLU A 29 1.90 5.30 -6.69
N CYS A 30 1.95 4.06 -7.18
CA CYS A 30 3.19 3.48 -7.60
C CYS A 30 3.56 4.06 -8.97
N ALA A 31 4.37 5.11 -8.93
CA ALA A 31 4.84 5.82 -10.09
C ALA A 31 6.34 6.07 -9.96
N ASP A 32 7.00 6.13 -11.12
CA ASP A 32 8.38 6.58 -11.21
C ASP A 32 8.44 8.08 -10.90
N LYS A 33 9.42 8.46 -10.09
CA LYS A 33 9.64 9.85 -9.74
C LYS A 33 10.39 10.58 -10.86
N ASN A 34 10.22 11.89 -10.89
CA ASN A 34 10.94 12.79 -11.77
C ASN A 34 11.20 14.12 -11.06
N PHE A 35 12.12 14.89 -11.62
CA PHE A 35 12.28 16.28 -11.19
C PHE A 35 11.15 17.13 -11.79
N PRO A 36 10.70 18.20 -11.10
CA PRO A 36 9.67 19.09 -11.63
C PRO A 36 9.99 19.61 -13.03
N GLY A 37 9.02 19.55 -13.94
CA GLY A 37 9.16 20.10 -15.29
C GLY A 37 9.95 19.23 -16.27
N ARG A 38 10.30 17.98 -15.93
CA ARG A 38 10.93 17.05 -16.89
C ARG A 38 10.42 15.60 -16.78
N PRO A 39 10.57 14.79 -17.85
CA PRO A 39 10.28 13.36 -17.82
C PRO A 39 11.15 12.61 -16.80
N SER A 40 10.68 11.42 -16.39
CA SER A 40 11.46 10.53 -15.52
C SER A 40 12.65 9.95 -16.26
N ASP A 41 13.78 9.86 -15.55
CA ASP A 41 14.99 9.17 -15.99
C ASP A 41 14.88 7.65 -15.84
N CYS A 42 13.87 7.15 -15.12
CA CYS A 42 13.73 5.73 -14.80
C CYS A 42 13.78 4.80 -16.02
N PRO A 43 13.10 5.08 -17.16
CA PRO A 43 13.12 4.19 -18.32
C PRO A 43 14.53 3.88 -18.86
N MET A 44 15.43 4.88 -18.86
CA MET A 44 16.81 4.68 -19.32
C MET A 44 17.69 3.97 -18.29
N LEU A 45 17.25 3.91 -17.02
CA LEU A 45 17.96 3.29 -15.92
C LEU A 45 17.46 1.87 -15.58
N LYS A 46 16.55 1.28 -16.37
CA LYS A 46 15.94 -0.03 -16.08
C LYS A 46 16.96 -1.13 -15.75
N TYR A 47 18.10 -1.15 -16.45
CA TYR A 47 19.17 -2.13 -16.21
C TYR A 47 19.78 -2.07 -14.79
N LEU A 48 19.61 -0.95 -14.07
CA LEU A 48 20.07 -0.79 -12.69
C LEU A 48 19.15 -1.50 -11.68
N CYS A 49 17.93 -1.88 -12.05
CA CYS A 49 17.00 -2.60 -11.16
C CYS A 49 17.60 -3.94 -10.66
N GLU A 50 18.47 -4.56 -11.46
CA GLU A 50 19.13 -5.84 -11.14
C GLU A 50 20.51 -5.67 -10.49
N ARG A 51 21.06 -4.45 -10.46
CA ARG A 51 22.38 -4.18 -9.89
C ARG A 51 22.26 -4.02 -8.36
N PRO A 52 22.93 -4.85 -7.54
CA PRO A 52 22.76 -4.82 -6.08
C PRO A 52 22.97 -3.45 -5.45
N LEU A 53 23.96 -2.70 -5.93
CA LEU A 53 24.28 -1.36 -5.44
C LEU A 53 23.15 -0.33 -5.68
N TYR A 54 22.36 -0.52 -6.73
CA TYR A 54 21.34 0.44 -7.17
C TYR A 54 19.92 -0.01 -6.85
N LYS A 55 19.74 -1.25 -6.40
CA LYS A 55 18.44 -1.86 -6.14
C LYS A 55 17.57 -1.04 -5.19
N ASP A 56 18.16 -0.50 -4.12
CA ASP A 56 17.44 0.29 -3.11
C ASP A 56 16.96 1.64 -3.64
N ILE A 57 17.81 2.35 -4.39
CA ILE A 57 17.43 3.65 -4.96
C ILE A 57 16.43 3.47 -6.10
N MET A 58 16.65 2.48 -6.97
CA MET A 58 15.73 2.14 -8.05
C MET A 58 14.36 1.71 -7.51
N SER A 59 14.32 1.01 -6.37
CA SER A 59 13.04 0.62 -5.75
C SER A 59 12.24 1.80 -5.19
N ARG A 60 12.91 2.88 -4.77
CA ARG A 60 12.26 4.08 -4.20
C ARG A 60 11.91 5.12 -5.26
N GLU A 61 12.77 5.27 -6.26
CA GLU A 61 12.64 6.32 -7.27
C GLU A 61 11.98 5.81 -8.55
N CYS A 62 12.16 4.52 -8.88
CA CYS A 62 11.70 3.89 -10.12
C CYS A 62 10.87 2.60 -9.90
N PRO A 63 9.90 2.59 -8.96
CA PRO A 63 9.18 1.37 -8.62
C PRO A 63 8.33 0.82 -9.77
N ARG A 64 7.92 1.65 -10.74
CA ARG A 64 7.15 1.21 -11.91
C ARG A 64 8.07 0.64 -12.97
N THR A 65 9.18 1.31 -13.27
CA THR A 65 10.16 0.80 -14.24
C THR A 65 10.78 -0.54 -13.79
N CYS A 66 10.99 -0.72 -12.48
CA CYS A 66 11.49 -1.98 -11.93
C CYS A 66 10.39 -3.03 -11.68
N ASP A 67 9.17 -2.82 -12.19
CA ASP A 67 8.06 -3.76 -12.08
C ASP A 67 7.71 -4.12 -10.60
N LEU A 68 7.94 -3.18 -9.69
CA LEU A 68 7.68 -3.33 -8.25
C LEU A 68 6.30 -2.80 -7.85
N CYS A 69 5.53 -2.22 -8.77
CA CYS A 69 4.22 -1.65 -8.43
C CYS A 69 3.19 -2.65 -7.94
N ASP A 70 3.27 -3.90 -8.39
CA ASP A 70 2.45 -4.97 -7.84
C ASP A 70 2.91 -5.40 -6.44
N LEU A 71 4.15 -5.08 -6.06
CA LEU A 71 4.63 -5.16 -4.68
C LEU A 71 4.16 -3.94 -3.85
N PHE A 72 3.92 -2.78 -4.46
CA PHE A 72 3.48 -1.58 -3.75
C PHE A 72 1.95 -1.44 -3.61
N LYS A 73 1.17 -2.22 -4.38
CA LYS A 73 -0.27 -2.48 -4.11
C LYS A 73 -0.51 -3.32 -2.87
N ILE A 74 0.55 -3.76 -2.19
CA ILE A 74 0.44 -4.39 -0.89
C ILE A 74 0.10 -3.28 0.11
N ASN A 75 -1.20 -3.06 0.33
CA ASN A 75 -1.68 -2.82 1.69
C ASN A 75 -1.17 -4.02 2.50
N LEU A 76 0.04 -3.87 3.03
CA LEU A 76 0.70 -4.86 3.87
C LEU A 76 -0.25 -5.09 5.02
N CYS A 77 -1.03 -6.17 4.96
CA CYS A 77 -1.63 -6.61 6.20
C CYS A 77 -0.49 -6.90 7.13
N SER A 78 -0.46 -6.11 8.18
CA SER A 78 0.17 -6.43 9.42
C SER A 78 -0.95 -6.72 10.41
N ASP A 79 -0.57 -7.40 11.47
CA ASP A 79 -1.30 -7.28 12.70
C ASP A 79 -1.06 -5.88 13.29
N ASN A 80 -1.97 -5.42 14.14
CA ASN A 80 -1.76 -4.21 14.90
C ASN A 80 -0.67 -4.41 15.95
N ILE A 81 0.01 -3.30 16.21
CA ILE A 81 1.24 -3.25 17.00
C ILE A 81 0.99 -2.29 18.15
N SER A 82 1.40 -2.68 19.35
CA SER A 82 1.37 -1.83 20.53
C SER A 82 2.42 -0.71 20.43
N PRO A 83 2.38 0.33 21.29
CA PRO A 83 3.35 1.44 21.26
C PRO A 83 4.81 1.02 21.41
N ASN A 84 5.07 -0.18 21.94
CA ASN A 84 6.40 -0.78 22.06
C ASN A 84 6.92 -1.42 20.74
N GLY A 85 6.16 -1.35 19.65
CA GLY A 85 6.57 -1.91 18.36
C GLY A 85 6.39 -3.43 18.24
N ILE A 86 5.72 -4.08 19.21
CA ILE A 86 5.47 -5.54 19.20
C ILE A 86 3.99 -5.82 19.01
N SER A 87 3.66 -6.78 18.16
CA SER A 87 2.28 -7.28 18.02
C SER A 87 1.99 -8.36 19.05
N GLU A 88 0.89 -8.20 19.79
CA GLU A 88 0.41 -9.20 20.74
C GLU A 88 -0.51 -10.25 20.11
N CYS A 89 -0.93 -10.03 18.86
CA CYS A 89 -1.83 -10.92 18.13
C CYS A 89 -1.42 -12.41 18.17
N PRO A 90 -0.13 -12.78 18.01
CA PRO A 90 0.27 -14.18 18.09
C PRO A 90 -0.08 -14.88 19.42
N LYS A 91 -0.14 -14.13 20.52
CA LYS A 91 -0.49 -14.66 21.87
C LYS A 91 -1.95 -15.09 21.97
N PHE A 92 -2.82 -14.56 21.12
CA PHE A 92 -4.27 -14.71 21.22
C PHE A 92 -4.89 -15.37 19.99
N LYS A 93 -4.09 -16.09 19.18
CA LYS A 93 -4.50 -16.65 17.89
C LYS A 93 -5.75 -17.53 17.97
N GLU A 94 -5.93 -18.26 19.06
CA GLU A 94 -7.11 -19.09 19.32
C GLU A 94 -8.41 -18.28 19.37
N ARG A 95 -8.34 -16.99 19.73
CA ARG A 95 -9.50 -16.09 19.80
C ARG A 95 -10.03 -15.67 18.43
N CYS A 96 -9.33 -15.97 17.34
CA CYS A 96 -9.81 -15.67 15.99
C CYS A 96 -11.16 -16.34 15.65
N ASN A 97 -11.47 -17.47 16.31
CA ASN A 97 -12.74 -18.21 16.14
C ASN A 97 -13.72 -18.01 17.30
N ASP A 98 -13.37 -17.18 18.28
CA ASP A 98 -14.24 -16.89 19.43
C ASP A 98 -15.44 -16.04 19.01
N LYS A 99 -16.62 -16.28 19.60
CA LYS A 99 -17.85 -15.58 19.25
C LYS A 99 -17.86 -14.11 19.69
N ILE A 100 -17.14 -13.77 20.76
CA ILE A 100 -17.08 -12.43 21.35
C ILE A 100 -15.91 -11.67 20.73
N TRP A 101 -14.74 -12.29 20.68
CA TRP A 101 -13.48 -11.63 20.29
C TRP A 101 -13.10 -11.84 18.82
N GLY A 102 -13.74 -12.77 18.11
CA GLY A 102 -13.35 -13.16 16.75
C GLY A 102 -13.35 -12.01 15.76
N ASP A 103 -14.38 -11.16 15.79
CA ASP A 103 -14.46 -10.03 14.86
C ASP A 103 -13.41 -8.95 15.15
N PHE A 104 -13.16 -8.67 16.44
CA PHE A 104 -12.07 -7.80 16.87
C PHE A 104 -10.72 -8.35 16.41
N MET A 105 -10.45 -9.63 16.66
CA MET A 105 -9.23 -10.31 16.26
C MET A 105 -9.05 -10.30 14.74
N LYS A 106 -10.10 -10.57 13.96
CA LYS A 106 -10.02 -10.56 12.48
C LYS A 106 -9.76 -9.17 11.90
N LYS A 107 -10.14 -8.12 12.62
CA LYS A 107 -9.91 -6.73 12.24
C LYS A 107 -8.49 -6.27 12.59
N GLU A 108 -8.08 -6.48 13.84
CA GLU A 108 -6.81 -5.98 14.38
C GLU A 108 -5.64 -6.93 14.10
N CYS A 109 -5.89 -8.24 14.02
CA CYS A 109 -4.91 -9.31 13.87
C CYS A 109 -5.09 -10.07 12.55
N ARG A 110 -5.16 -9.32 11.44
CA ARG A 110 -5.55 -9.88 10.13
C ARG A 110 -4.61 -10.98 9.64
N VAL A 111 -3.31 -10.86 9.94
CA VAL A 111 -2.30 -11.84 9.52
C VAL A 111 -2.39 -13.07 10.43
N THR A 112 -2.43 -12.86 11.75
CA THR A 112 -2.54 -13.96 12.73
C THR A 112 -3.81 -14.78 12.52
N CYS A 113 -4.95 -14.12 12.26
CA CYS A 113 -6.23 -14.78 11.97
C CYS A 113 -6.39 -15.27 10.53
N GLY A 114 -5.40 -15.04 9.67
CA GLY A 114 -5.40 -15.51 8.28
C GLY A 114 -6.45 -14.84 7.38
N THR A 115 -7.07 -13.73 7.82
CA THR A 115 -7.99 -12.94 6.98
C THR A 115 -7.23 -12.12 5.93
N CYS A 116 -5.91 -12.02 6.07
CA CYS A 116 -5.02 -11.48 5.04
C CYS A 116 -3.65 -12.18 5.04
N LYS A 117 -2.99 -12.21 3.88
CA LYS A 117 -1.65 -12.79 3.70
C LYS A 117 -0.59 -11.70 3.56
N GLN A 118 0.41 -11.71 4.45
CA GLN A 118 1.53 -10.77 4.37
C GLN A 118 2.55 -11.25 3.32
N PHE A 119 2.63 -10.54 2.19
CA PHE A 119 3.52 -10.88 1.07
C PHE A 119 5.01 -10.96 1.44
N ILE A 120 5.48 -10.27 2.49
CA ILE A 120 6.88 -10.39 2.97
C ILE A 120 7.17 -11.82 3.47
N TYR A 121 6.21 -12.48 4.12
CA TYR A 121 6.36 -13.87 4.56
C TYR A 121 6.37 -14.82 3.36
N ASP A 122 5.51 -14.56 2.36
CA ASP A 122 5.46 -15.36 1.14
C ASP A 122 6.73 -15.20 0.29
N LEU A 123 7.24 -13.98 0.13
CA LEU A 123 8.50 -13.71 -0.56
C LEU A 123 9.69 -14.36 0.17
N LYS A 124 9.78 -14.24 1.51
CA LYS A 124 10.81 -14.94 2.30
C LYS A 124 10.73 -16.45 2.15
N ASN A 125 9.54 -17.04 2.09
CA ASN A 125 9.37 -18.47 1.90
C ASN A 125 9.67 -18.91 0.46
N ARG A 126 9.34 -18.11 -0.55
CA ARG A 126 9.73 -18.34 -1.95
C ARG A 126 11.24 -18.27 -2.12
N LEU A 127 11.89 -17.26 -1.54
CA LEU A 127 13.35 -17.14 -1.49
C LEU A 127 13.98 -18.34 -0.77
N ARG A 128 13.44 -18.75 0.40
CA ARG A 128 13.90 -19.96 1.10
C ARG A 128 13.71 -21.24 0.30
N LYS A 129 12.66 -21.36 -0.50
CA LYS A 129 12.45 -22.49 -1.41
C LYS A 129 13.43 -22.47 -2.58
N GLN A 130 13.76 -21.29 -3.10
CA GLN A 130 14.79 -21.14 -4.13
C GLN A 130 16.17 -21.56 -3.62
N ILE A 131 16.52 -21.17 -2.39
CA ILE A 131 17.79 -21.58 -1.73
C ILE A 131 17.85 -23.10 -1.46
N LYS A 132 16.71 -23.78 -1.29
CA LYS A 132 16.64 -25.24 -1.04
C LYS A 132 16.58 -26.10 -2.31
N ASN A 133 16.45 -25.48 -3.48
CA ASN A 133 16.42 -26.17 -4.77
C ASN A 133 17.75 -26.06 -5.53
N GLU A 134 18.78 -25.51 -4.88
CA GLU A 134 20.17 -25.42 -5.39
C GLU A 134 21.09 -26.48 -4.76
N ASP A 135 20.54 -27.48 -4.06
CA ASP A 135 21.24 -28.67 -3.57
C ASP A 135 20.82 -29.93 -4.35
#